data_AF-A0A7C7PDT4-F1
#
_entry.id   AF-A0A7C7PDT4-F1
#
_cell.length_a   1.000
_cell.length_b   1.000
_cell.length_c   1.000
_cell.angle_alpha   90.00
_cell.angle_beta   90.00
_cell.angle_gamma   90.00
#
_symmetry.space_group_name_H-M   'P 1'
#
loop_
_entity.id
_entity.type
_entity.pdbx_description
1 polymer ?
#
loop_
_entity_poly.entity_id
_entity_poly.type
_entity_poly.pdbx_seq_one_letter_code
_entity_poly.pdbx_strand_id
1 'polypeptide(L)'
;MKKAMLFVVALLFSVGVNAATLSMSGAGSSFDQDVDVSNGSVVLGGGTVSEGPGTWFSYFDVSTDSDTAVKIEWSFNPTSSLAGATLRFYNGVEEKLFNITGDFSFTAMIYQGYTAWVDIKDATRNVFKYDVSVSAVPVPAALFLFAPALLGFLGLRRKTAVAA
;
A
#
# COMPACT_ATOMS: atom_id res chain seq x y z
N MET A 1 -22.92 36.52 17.11
CA MET A 1 -23.66 35.37 16.53
C MET A 1 -23.01 34.79 15.27
N LYS A 2 -22.59 35.60 14.29
CA LYS A 2 -22.01 35.11 13.00
C LYS A 2 -20.66 34.37 13.14
N LYS A 3 -19.80 34.78 14.09
CA LYS A 3 -18.47 34.16 14.31
C LYS A 3 -18.53 32.78 14.98
N ALA A 4 -19.52 32.56 15.86
CA ALA A 4 -19.77 31.25 16.45
C ALA A 4 -20.34 30.27 15.42
N MET A 5 -21.12 30.76 14.46
CA MET A 5 -21.72 29.94 13.40
C MET A 5 -20.67 29.32 12.47
N LEU A 6 -19.61 30.08 12.11
CA LEU A 6 -18.51 29.54 11.30
C LEU A 6 -17.70 28.48 12.05
N PHE A 7 -17.49 28.68 13.36
CA PHE A 7 -16.76 27.71 14.20
C PHE A 7 -17.55 26.40 14.37
N VAL A 8 -18.86 26.49 14.58
CA VAL A 8 -19.75 25.31 14.65
C VAL A 8 -19.82 24.59 13.30
N VAL A 9 -19.87 25.31 12.18
CA VAL A 9 -19.81 24.71 10.84
C VAL A 9 -18.45 24.03 10.59
N ALA A 10 -17.34 24.63 11.01
CA ALA A 10 -16.03 24.00 10.92
C ALA A 10 -15.89 22.74 11.81
N LEU A 11 -16.50 22.75 13.00
CA LEU A 11 -16.54 21.57 13.88
C LEU A 11 -17.38 20.43 13.28
N LEU A 12 -18.46 20.75 12.56
CA LEU A 12 -19.26 19.76 11.83
C LEU A 12 -18.52 19.14 10.63
N PHE A 13 -17.43 19.76 10.16
CA PHE A 13 -16.55 19.21 9.12
C PHE A 13 -15.38 18.40 9.68
N SER A 14 -15.32 18.09 10.98
CA SER A 14 -14.31 17.17 11.53
C SER A 14 -14.58 15.72 11.10
N VAL A 15 -14.34 15.42 9.82
CA VAL A 15 -14.33 14.05 9.31
C VAL A 15 -12.98 13.42 9.65
N GLY A 16 -13.00 12.36 10.45
CA GLY A 16 -11.81 11.53 10.66
C GLY A 16 -11.58 10.67 9.42
N VAL A 17 -10.47 10.86 8.71
CA VAL A 17 -10.04 9.92 7.68
C VAL A 17 -9.04 8.96 8.33
N ASN A 18 -9.45 7.71 8.49
CA ASN A 18 -8.56 6.64 8.93
C ASN A 18 -7.98 5.95 7.70
N ALA A 19 -6.73 5.49 7.79
CA ALA A 19 -6.19 4.55 6.82
C ALA A 19 -6.90 3.20 6.97
N ALA A 20 -7.04 2.48 5.86
CA ALA A 20 -7.60 1.13 5.88
C ALA A 20 -6.75 0.16 6.69
N THR A 21 -7.40 -0.86 7.24
CA THR A 21 -6.73 -1.95 7.96
C THR A 21 -6.37 -3.06 6.99
N LEU A 22 -5.08 -3.31 6.84
CA LEU A 22 -4.54 -4.43 6.11
C LEU A 22 -4.35 -5.62 7.04
N SER A 23 -4.45 -6.83 6.49
CA SER A 23 -4.05 -8.08 7.15
C SER A 23 -3.14 -8.87 6.23
N MET A 24 -2.08 -9.45 6.79
CA MET A 24 -1.10 -10.27 6.06
C MET A 24 -0.94 -11.64 6.72
N SER A 25 -0.80 -12.68 5.91
CA SER A 25 -0.38 -14.01 6.33
C SER A 25 0.61 -14.62 5.36
N GLY A 26 1.51 -15.46 5.86
CA GLY A 26 2.35 -16.30 5.03
C GLY A 26 1.49 -17.36 4.34
N ALA A 27 1.56 -17.41 3.01
CA ALA A 27 0.69 -18.27 2.20
C ALA A 27 1.46 -19.41 1.51
N GLY A 28 2.78 -19.28 1.42
CA GLY A 28 3.67 -20.34 0.95
C GLY A 28 5.07 -19.85 0.62
N SER A 29 6.07 -20.69 0.91
CA SER A 29 7.47 -20.44 0.60
C SER A 29 8.23 -21.76 0.50
N SER A 30 9.29 -21.80 -0.31
CA SER A 30 10.23 -22.92 -0.34
C SER A 30 11.31 -22.82 0.76
N PHE A 31 11.37 -21.70 1.49
CA PHE A 31 12.30 -21.40 2.58
C PHE A 31 11.59 -20.71 3.75
N ASP A 32 12.36 -20.32 4.77
CA ASP A 32 11.84 -19.57 5.91
C ASP A 32 11.11 -18.31 5.43
N GLN A 33 9.87 -18.18 5.90
CA GLN A 33 8.98 -17.07 5.66
C GLN A 33 8.39 -16.66 7.01
N ASP A 34 8.35 -15.37 7.26
CA ASP A 34 7.79 -14.79 8.47
C ASP A 34 6.80 -13.67 8.15
N VAL A 35 5.91 -13.40 9.11
CA VAL A 35 5.05 -12.21 9.12
C VAL A 35 5.29 -11.48 10.44
N ASP A 36 6.15 -10.47 10.39
CA ASP A 36 6.49 -9.60 11.51
C ASP A 36 5.31 -8.74 11.98
N VAL A 37 4.54 -8.18 11.05
CA VAL A 37 3.37 -7.35 11.35
C VAL A 37 2.18 -7.81 10.52
N SER A 38 1.26 -8.53 11.18
CA SER A 38 0.14 -9.19 10.49
C SER A 38 -1.10 -8.33 10.32
N ASN A 39 -1.23 -7.19 11.02
CA ASN A 39 -2.43 -6.36 10.96
C ASN A 39 -2.13 -4.87 11.26
N GLY A 40 -2.73 -3.96 10.50
CA GLY A 40 -2.64 -2.52 10.69
C GLY A 40 -2.67 -1.74 9.37
N SER A 41 -2.36 -0.44 9.40
CA SER A 41 -2.20 0.34 8.16
C SER A 41 -0.89 0.04 7.42
N VAL A 42 0.01 -0.71 8.05
CA VAL A 42 1.23 -1.27 7.48
C VAL A 42 1.32 -2.71 7.96
N VAL A 43 1.59 -3.63 7.03
CA VAL A 43 1.87 -5.04 7.31
C VAL A 43 3.23 -5.40 6.73
N LEU A 44 3.96 -6.25 7.44
CA LEU A 44 5.35 -6.59 7.16
C LEU A 44 5.48 -8.11 7.13
N GLY A 45 6.23 -8.59 6.14
CA GLY A 45 6.67 -9.98 6.07
C GLY A 45 8.06 -10.06 5.50
N GLY A 46 8.64 -11.24 5.53
CA GLY A 46 10.00 -11.43 5.07
C GLY A 46 10.41 -12.89 5.10
N GLY A 47 11.72 -13.07 5.03
CA GLY A 47 12.31 -14.38 5.20
C GLY A 47 13.78 -14.43 4.80
N THR A 48 14.33 -15.63 4.91
CA THR A 48 15.72 -15.91 4.56
C THR A 48 15.83 -17.13 3.69
N VAL A 49 16.85 -17.14 2.82
CA VAL A 49 17.12 -18.21 1.87
C VAL A 49 18.55 -18.66 2.07
N SER A 50 18.74 -19.98 2.05
CA SER A 50 20.05 -20.61 2.11
C SER A 50 20.56 -20.95 0.71
N GLU A 51 21.89 -20.92 0.57
CA GLU A 51 22.57 -21.26 -0.68
C GLU A 51 22.25 -22.70 -1.14
N GLY A 52 22.20 -22.87 -2.47
CA GLY A 52 22.04 -24.17 -3.09
C GLY A 52 21.66 -24.07 -4.56
N PRO A 53 21.47 -25.21 -5.24
CA PRO A 53 21.03 -25.21 -6.62
C PRO A 53 19.55 -24.86 -6.75
N GLY A 54 19.17 -24.26 -7.87
CA GLY A 54 17.78 -24.00 -8.26
C GLY A 54 17.29 -22.59 -7.91
N THR A 55 15.98 -22.43 -8.02
CA THR A 55 15.28 -21.19 -7.69
C THR A 55 14.44 -21.37 -6.43
N TRP A 56 13.93 -20.26 -5.90
CA TRP A 56 13.04 -20.25 -4.76
C TRP A 56 11.87 -19.29 -4.98
N PHE A 57 10.86 -19.41 -4.13
CA PHE A 57 9.71 -18.52 -4.11
C PHE A 57 9.24 -18.25 -2.68
N SER A 58 8.52 -17.15 -2.52
CA SER A 58 7.78 -16.79 -1.31
C SER A 58 6.60 -15.92 -1.69
N TYR A 59 5.44 -16.14 -1.08
CA TYR A 59 4.28 -15.28 -1.28
C TYR A 59 3.42 -15.10 -0.04
N PHE A 60 2.83 -13.91 0.05
CA PHE A 60 1.99 -13.46 1.13
C PHE A 60 0.58 -13.21 0.64
N ASP A 61 -0.38 -13.65 1.45
CA ASP A 61 -1.78 -13.26 1.30
C ASP A 61 -2.00 -11.95 2.04
N VAL A 62 -2.55 -10.95 1.33
CA VAL A 62 -2.87 -9.63 1.89
C VAL A 62 -4.33 -9.29 1.63
N SER A 63 -5.09 -8.97 2.68
CA SER A 63 -6.48 -8.52 2.57
C SER A 63 -6.65 -7.14 3.20
N THR A 64 -7.77 -6.49 2.90
CA THR A 64 -8.12 -5.15 3.39
C THR A 64 -9.55 -5.10 3.89
N ASP A 65 -9.82 -4.24 4.87
CA ASP A 65 -11.17 -3.95 5.38
C ASP A 65 -11.99 -3.03 4.47
N SER A 66 -11.38 -2.43 3.45
CA SER A 66 -12.01 -1.53 2.47
C SER A 66 -11.14 -1.41 1.21
N ASP A 67 -11.73 -1.05 0.06
CA ASP A 67 -10.96 -0.83 -1.17
C ASP A 67 -9.84 0.19 -0.95
N THR A 68 -8.59 -0.26 -1.10
CA THR A 68 -7.43 0.48 -0.59
C THR A 68 -6.32 0.55 -1.62
N ALA A 69 -5.85 1.77 -1.88
CA ALA A 69 -4.58 1.98 -2.55
C ALA A 69 -3.46 1.66 -1.56
N VAL A 70 -2.53 0.79 -1.96
CA VAL A 70 -1.38 0.40 -1.15
C VAL A 70 -0.08 0.71 -1.87
N LYS A 71 0.95 1.05 -1.11
CA LYS A 71 2.34 1.02 -1.58
C LYS A 71 2.96 -0.29 -1.11
N ILE A 72 3.50 -1.05 -2.06
CA ILE A 72 4.20 -2.31 -1.82
C ILE A 72 5.68 -2.06 -2.06
N GLU A 73 6.50 -2.44 -1.09
CA GLU A 73 7.95 -2.24 -1.11
C GLU A 73 8.63 -3.55 -0.79
N TRP A 74 9.60 -3.93 -1.63
CA TRP A 74 10.46 -5.07 -1.43
C TRP A 74 11.89 -4.59 -1.27
N SER A 75 12.56 -5.10 -0.24
CA SER A 75 13.99 -4.92 -0.04
C SER A 75 14.73 -6.24 0.02
N PHE A 76 15.95 -6.25 -0.49
CA PHE A 76 16.72 -7.47 -0.70
C PHE A 76 18.17 -7.30 -0.27
N ASN A 77 18.71 -8.30 0.44
CA ASN A 77 20.09 -8.28 0.89
C ASN A 77 20.74 -9.68 0.84
N PRO A 78 21.71 -9.93 -0.05
CA PRO A 78 22.25 -9.02 -1.08
C PRO A 78 21.37 -8.99 -2.34
N THR A 79 21.40 -7.89 -3.09
CA THR A 79 20.67 -7.78 -4.37
C THR A 79 21.25 -8.62 -5.50
N SER A 80 22.51 -9.06 -5.39
CA SER A 80 23.18 -9.92 -6.38
C SER A 80 22.53 -11.29 -6.56
N SER A 81 21.70 -11.71 -5.59
CA SER A 81 20.97 -12.98 -5.62
C SER A 81 19.62 -12.91 -6.35
N LEU A 82 19.32 -11.79 -7.01
CA LEU A 82 18.05 -11.56 -7.74
C LEU A 82 18.11 -11.92 -9.22
N ALA A 83 19.15 -12.64 -9.68
CA ALA A 83 19.23 -13.08 -11.07
C ALA A 83 18.00 -13.96 -11.42
N GLY A 84 17.21 -13.48 -12.39
CA GLY A 84 15.99 -14.15 -12.85
C GLY A 84 14.75 -13.93 -11.97
N ALA A 85 14.85 -13.13 -10.89
CA ALA A 85 13.74 -12.91 -9.97
C ALA A 85 12.61 -12.09 -10.61
N THR A 86 11.39 -12.54 -10.38
CA THR A 86 10.17 -11.83 -10.75
C THR A 86 9.32 -11.59 -9.51
N LEU A 87 8.89 -10.35 -9.31
CA LEU A 87 7.81 -10.04 -8.39
C LEU A 87 6.46 -10.23 -9.09
N ARG A 88 5.52 -10.87 -8.39
CA ARG A 88 4.13 -10.98 -8.84
C ARG A 88 3.22 -10.28 -7.84
N PHE A 89 2.26 -9.54 -8.38
CA PHE A 89 1.15 -8.99 -7.62
C PHE A 89 -0.17 -9.39 -8.28
N TYR A 90 -1.09 -9.95 -7.51
CA TYR A 90 -2.46 -10.22 -7.95
C TYR A 90 -3.43 -9.65 -6.94
N ASN A 91 -4.45 -8.89 -7.36
CA ASN A 91 -5.41 -8.27 -6.42
C ASN A 91 -6.79 -8.95 -6.40
N GLY A 92 -6.89 -10.18 -6.91
CA GLY A 92 -8.17 -10.86 -7.11
C GLY A 92 -8.83 -10.58 -8.46
N VAL A 93 -8.27 -9.65 -9.27
CA VAL A 93 -8.83 -9.25 -10.57
C VAL A 93 -7.76 -9.20 -11.66
N GLU A 94 -6.64 -8.53 -11.39
CA GLU A 94 -5.53 -8.30 -12.33
C GLU A 94 -4.22 -8.84 -11.76
N GLU A 95 -3.38 -9.43 -12.63
CA GLU A 95 -2.01 -9.84 -12.32
C GLU A 95 -1.00 -8.87 -12.92
N LYS A 96 0.04 -8.53 -12.15
CA LYS A 96 1.19 -7.73 -12.55
C LYS A 96 2.48 -8.48 -12.27
N LEU A 97 3.41 -8.43 -13.21
CA LEU A 97 4.72 -9.09 -13.13
C LEU A 97 5.82 -8.06 -13.32
N PHE A 98 6.85 -8.10 -12.48
CA PHE A 98 7.99 -7.20 -12.54
C PHE A 98 9.30 -8.00 -12.47
N ASN A 99 10.13 -7.89 -13.50
CA ASN A 99 11.50 -8.39 -13.44
C ASN A 99 12.33 -7.42 -12.62
N ILE A 100 13.05 -7.91 -11.62
CA ILE A 100 13.79 -7.08 -10.66
C ILE A 100 15.27 -7.44 -10.63
N THR A 101 16.10 -6.46 -10.26
CA THR A 101 17.54 -6.62 -10.04
C THR A 101 18.01 -6.02 -8.72
N GLY A 102 17.07 -5.50 -7.93
CA GLY A 102 17.30 -4.85 -6.64
C GLY A 102 15.98 -4.54 -5.95
N ASP A 103 16.05 -3.70 -4.93
CA ASP A 103 14.87 -3.20 -4.22
C ASP A 103 13.86 -2.59 -5.20
N PHE A 104 12.58 -2.79 -4.90
CA PHE A 104 11.51 -2.41 -5.82
C PHE A 104 10.28 -1.93 -5.07
N SER A 105 9.61 -0.92 -5.60
CA SER A 105 8.34 -0.45 -5.05
C SER A 105 7.34 -0.06 -6.13
N PHE A 106 6.06 -0.27 -5.85
CA PHE A 106 4.97 0.13 -6.71
C PHE A 106 3.70 0.39 -5.90
N THR A 107 2.73 1.07 -6.52
CA THR A 107 1.39 1.27 -5.95
C THR A 107 0.38 0.40 -6.66
N ALA A 108 -0.55 -0.17 -5.91
CA ALA A 108 -1.66 -0.95 -6.47
C ALA A 108 -2.93 -0.79 -5.63
N MET A 109 -4.05 -1.27 -6.17
CA MET A 109 -5.31 -1.39 -5.41
C MET A 109 -5.45 -2.82 -4.89
N ILE A 110 -5.81 -2.95 -3.62
CA ILE A 110 -6.35 -4.18 -3.02
C ILE A 110 -7.84 -3.92 -2.78
N TYR A 111 -8.69 -4.84 -3.22
CA TYR A 111 -10.14 -4.71 -3.11
C TYR A 111 -10.67 -5.47 -1.91
N GLN A 112 -11.65 -4.89 -1.22
CA GLN A 112 -12.35 -5.54 -0.13
C GLN A 112 -12.99 -6.84 -0.62
N GLY A 113 -12.88 -7.91 0.17
CA GLY A 113 -13.44 -9.21 -0.18
C GLY A 113 -12.58 -10.07 -1.11
N TYR A 114 -11.45 -9.55 -1.59
CA TYR A 114 -10.43 -10.31 -2.30
C TYR A 114 -9.17 -10.48 -1.44
N THR A 115 -8.48 -11.59 -1.63
CA THR A 115 -7.13 -11.80 -1.12
C THR A 115 -6.15 -11.45 -2.22
N ALA A 116 -5.30 -10.46 -1.98
CA ALA A 116 -4.19 -10.14 -2.86
C ALA A 116 -2.99 -11.06 -2.60
N TRP A 117 -2.26 -11.39 -3.65
CA TRP A 117 -1.01 -12.14 -3.59
C TRP A 117 0.16 -11.19 -3.84
N VAL A 118 1.13 -11.18 -2.92
CA VAL A 118 2.34 -10.38 -2.99
C VAL A 118 3.55 -11.33 -2.94
N ASP A 119 4.21 -11.50 -4.09
CA ASP A 119 5.08 -12.67 -4.29
C ASP A 119 6.44 -12.29 -4.88
N ILE A 120 7.41 -13.15 -4.60
CA ILE A 120 8.66 -13.30 -5.34
C ILE A 120 8.78 -14.74 -5.85
N LYS A 121 9.17 -14.90 -7.12
CA LYS A 121 9.39 -16.19 -7.77
C LYS A 121 10.65 -16.17 -8.63
N ASP A 122 11.13 -17.37 -8.94
CA ASP A 122 12.24 -17.62 -9.88
C ASP A 122 13.58 -16.97 -9.49
N ALA A 123 13.69 -16.49 -8.24
CA ALA A 123 14.94 -15.93 -7.73
C ALA A 123 15.97 -17.04 -7.52
N THR A 124 17.22 -16.78 -7.91
CA THR A 124 18.32 -17.75 -7.74
C THR A 124 18.60 -17.97 -6.25
N ARG A 125 18.81 -19.23 -5.86
CA ARG A 125 19.15 -19.56 -4.48
C ARG A 125 20.57 -19.14 -4.13
N ASN A 126 20.70 -18.42 -3.02
CA ASN A 126 21.96 -17.99 -2.41
C ASN A 126 21.67 -17.58 -0.95
N VAL A 127 22.70 -17.27 -0.14
CA VAL A 127 22.50 -16.63 1.16
C VAL A 127 21.86 -15.26 0.94
N PHE A 128 20.64 -15.10 1.42
CA PHE A 128 19.81 -13.97 1.04
C PHE A 128 18.70 -13.71 2.06
N LYS A 129 18.42 -12.44 2.32
CA LYS A 129 17.28 -11.96 3.09
C LYS A 129 16.40 -11.09 2.20
N TYR A 130 15.08 -11.22 2.37
CA TYR A 130 14.10 -10.32 1.80
C TYR A 130 13.14 -9.81 2.87
N ASP A 131 12.66 -8.60 2.69
CA ASP A 131 11.57 -8.02 3.45
C ASP A 131 10.55 -7.41 2.48
N VAL A 132 9.27 -7.51 2.82
CA VAL A 132 8.17 -6.88 2.10
C VAL A 132 7.34 -6.04 3.07
N SER A 133 7.02 -4.83 2.65
CA SER A 133 6.11 -3.92 3.33
C SER A 133 4.93 -3.61 2.43
N VAL A 134 3.72 -3.73 2.97
CA VAL A 134 2.50 -3.25 2.31
C VAL A 134 1.86 -2.21 3.22
N SER A 135 1.77 -0.98 2.73
CA SER A 135 1.24 0.16 3.48
C SER A 135 0.04 0.78 2.78
N ALA A 136 -1.06 0.94 3.52
CA ALA A 136 -2.23 1.65 3.03
C ALA A 136 -1.87 3.11 2.80
N VAL A 137 -2.12 3.62 1.58
CA VAL A 137 -1.93 5.02 1.24
C VAL A 137 -3.13 5.80 1.75
N PRO A 138 -2.99 6.64 2.79
CA PRO A 138 -4.13 7.37 3.34
C PRO A 138 -4.60 8.40 2.32
N VAL A 139 -5.91 8.43 2.05
CA VAL A 139 -6.50 9.55 1.31
C VAL A 139 -6.36 10.80 2.18
N PRO A 140 -5.73 11.89 1.71
CA PRO A 140 -5.51 13.05 2.57
C PRO A 140 -6.85 13.63 3.06
N ALA A 141 -7.09 13.63 4.38
CA ALA A 141 -8.24 14.30 5.00
C ALA A 141 -8.33 15.77 4.58
N ALA A 142 -7.18 16.38 4.34
CA ALA A 142 -7.03 17.72 3.79
C ALA A 142 -7.84 17.93 2.50
N LEU A 143 -7.94 16.94 1.61
CA LEU A 143 -8.74 17.10 0.39
C LEU A 143 -10.21 17.35 0.72
N PHE A 144 -10.78 16.63 1.69
CA PHE A 144 -12.16 16.82 2.12
C PHE A 144 -12.36 18.04 3.03
N LEU A 145 -11.37 18.39 3.84
CA LEU A 145 -11.42 19.57 4.71
C LEU A 145 -11.26 20.87 3.91
N PHE A 146 -10.45 20.86 2.86
CA PHE A 146 -10.15 22.06 2.08
C PHE A 146 -10.96 22.16 0.79
N ALA A 147 -11.50 21.08 0.21
CA ALA A 147 -12.32 21.18 -1.00
C ALA A 147 -13.55 22.10 -0.84
N PRO A 148 -14.37 22.01 0.24
CA PRO A 148 -15.50 22.92 0.43
C PRO A 148 -15.06 24.37 0.63
N ALA A 149 -13.95 24.59 1.35
CA ALA A 149 -13.38 25.92 1.55
C ALA A 149 -12.87 26.51 0.22
N LEU A 150 -12.15 25.73 -0.59
CA LEU A 150 -11.64 26.13 -1.89
C LEU A 150 -12.79 26.45 -2.87
N LEU A 151 -13.80 25.59 -2.94
CA LEU A 151 -15.01 25.81 -3.74
C LEU A 151 -15.79 27.05 -3.25
N GLY A 152 -15.87 27.26 -1.93
CA GLY A 152 -16.47 28.46 -1.34
C GLY A 152 -15.73 29.75 -1.73
N PHE A 153 -14.40 29.76 -1.70
CA PHE A 153 -13.59 30.90 -2.14
C PHE A 153 -13.70 31.15 -3.66
N LEU A 154 -13.74 30.10 -4.48
CA LEU A 154 -13.98 30.21 -5.92
C LEU A 154 -15.39 30.74 -6.23
N GLY A 155 -16.40 30.34 -5.45
CA GLY A 155 -17.78 30.85 -5.55
C GLY A 155 -17.91 32.33 -5.18
N LEU A 156 -17.17 32.79 -4.17
CA LEU A 156 -17.13 34.22 -3.80
C LEU A 156 -16.54 35.09 -4.91
N ARG A 157 -15.52 34.57 -5.63
CA ARG A 157 -14.85 35.28 -6.74
C ARG A 157 -15.77 35.56 -7.93
N ARG A 158 -16.82 34.74 -8.15
CA ARG A 158 -17.82 35.01 -9.20
C ARG A 158 -18.78 36.14 -8.83
N LYS A 159 -19.06 36.34 -7.54
CA LYS A 159 -19.98 37.40 -7.10
C LYS A 159 -19.34 38.79 -7.14
N THR A 160 -18.03 38.90 -6.95
CA THR A 160 -17.30 40.17 -7.09
C THR A 160 -17.13 40.62 -8.54
N ALA A 161 -17.14 39.70 -9.52
CA ALA A 161 -17.02 40.05 -10.94
C ALA A 161 -18.34 40.49 -11.61
N VAL A 162 -19.50 40.25 -10.98
CA VAL A 162 -20.84 40.63 -11.49
C VAL A 162 -21.37 41.91 -10.82
N ALA A 163 -20.68 42.42 -9.81
CA ALA A 163 -21.04 43.65 -9.08
C ALA A 163 -20.27 44.90 -9.56
N ALA A 164 -19.77 44.90 -10.79
CA ALA A 164 -19.11 46.05 -11.43
C ALA A 164 -19.82 46.39 -12.75
#